data_AF-S3BPZ8-F1
#
_entry.id   AF-S3BPZ8-F1
#
_cell.length_a   1.000
_cell.length_b   1.000
_cell.length_c   1.000
_cell.angle_alpha   90.00
_cell.angle_beta   90.00
_cell.angle_gamma   90.00
#
_symmetry.space_group_name_H-M   'P 1'
#
loop_
_entity.id
_entity.type
_entity.pdbx_description
1 polymer ?
#
loop_
_entity_poly.entity_id
_entity_poly.type
_entity_poly.pdbx_seq_one_letter_code
_entity_poly.pdbx_strand_id
1 'polypeptide(L)'
;MVANGMTIHEGTNPPNIEGIYLLDNLKFLYTSDPHDNAFTKGDPAADYKYKFYDQQGVKVKSNYKALKFGVFDTATGSGAIISGSGNKFTVFLNHAANTEGVKNNDVTLISGELTSQGIKNLVYVLTVTQKEDSNNKIMKVGTYRIFTHYESIAQKQTAY
;
A
#
# COMPACT_ATOMS: atom_id res chain seq x y z
N MET A 1 -8.89 -13.93 4.86
CA MET A 1 -7.78 -14.58 5.60
C MET A 1 -7.00 -13.56 6.46
N VAL A 2 -6.36 -13.97 7.58
CA VAL A 2 -5.39 -13.13 8.33
C VAL A 2 -4.04 -13.85 8.44
N ALA A 3 -2.95 -13.21 8.06
CA ALA A 3 -1.59 -13.75 8.17
C ALA A 3 -0.62 -12.67 8.66
N ASN A 4 0.05 -12.87 9.80
CA ASN A 4 1.04 -11.92 10.38
C ASN A 4 0.54 -10.46 10.52
N GLY A 5 -0.76 -10.27 10.75
CA GLY A 5 -1.40 -8.93 10.82
C GLY A 5 -1.88 -8.38 9.48
N MET A 6 -1.59 -9.06 8.37
CA MET A 6 -2.19 -8.78 7.06
C MET A 6 -3.60 -9.37 7.02
N THR A 7 -4.62 -8.51 6.92
CA THR A 7 -6.00 -8.94 6.68
C THR A 7 -6.29 -8.85 5.19
N ILE A 8 -6.69 -9.96 4.57
CA ILE A 8 -7.20 -9.99 3.19
C ILE A 8 -8.72 -10.20 3.27
N HIS A 9 -9.45 -9.22 2.74
CA HIS A 9 -10.89 -9.25 2.57
C HIS A 9 -11.22 -9.87 1.20
N GLU A 10 -11.54 -11.15 1.24
CA GLU A 10 -11.99 -11.91 0.08
C GLU A 10 -13.43 -11.55 -0.31
N GLY A 11 -13.82 -11.92 -1.52
CA GLY A 11 -15.14 -11.66 -2.09
C GLY A 11 -15.07 -10.92 -3.43
N THR A 12 -16.14 -11.03 -4.20
CA THR A 12 -16.24 -10.50 -5.57
C THR A 12 -17.13 -9.25 -5.66
N ASN A 13 -17.59 -8.72 -4.52
CA ASN A 13 -18.46 -7.55 -4.45
C ASN A 13 -17.88 -6.47 -3.51
N PRO A 14 -16.69 -5.92 -3.81
CA PRO A 14 -16.07 -4.91 -2.98
C PRO A 14 -16.84 -3.58 -3.03
N PRO A 15 -16.66 -2.69 -2.02
CA PRO A 15 -17.15 -1.33 -2.10
C PRO A 15 -16.51 -0.57 -3.26
N ASN A 16 -17.17 0.51 -3.71
CA ASN A 16 -16.53 1.53 -4.55
C ASN A 16 -15.55 2.34 -3.69
N ILE A 17 -14.26 2.22 -3.95
CA ILE A 17 -13.19 2.92 -3.21
C ILE A 17 -12.64 4.14 -3.96
N GLU A 18 -13.32 4.62 -5.00
CA GLU A 18 -12.87 5.79 -5.74
C GLU A 18 -12.73 7.03 -4.83
N GLY A 19 -11.60 7.71 -4.99
CA GLY A 19 -11.24 8.82 -4.14
C GLY A 19 -9.74 8.98 -3.98
N ILE A 20 -9.39 9.96 -3.17
CA ILE A 20 -8.00 10.26 -2.80
C ILE A 20 -7.87 10.00 -1.31
N TYR A 21 -6.83 9.28 -0.90
CA TYR A 21 -6.60 8.88 0.48
C TYR A 21 -5.18 9.25 0.88
N LEU A 22 -5.05 9.91 2.03
CA LEU A 22 -3.78 10.13 2.68
C LEU A 22 -3.53 8.94 3.61
N LEU A 23 -2.50 8.17 3.29
CA LEU A 23 -1.95 7.12 4.14
C LEU A 23 -0.77 7.73 4.89
N ASP A 24 -1.07 8.53 5.91
CA ASP A 24 -0.10 9.06 6.86
C ASP A 24 0.03 8.13 8.09
N ASN A 25 0.90 8.46 9.04
CA ASN A 25 0.99 7.76 10.34
C ASN A 25 1.12 6.22 10.24
N LEU A 26 1.66 5.74 9.12
CA LEU A 26 1.97 4.34 8.92
C LEU A 26 3.11 3.94 9.83
N LYS A 27 2.95 2.81 10.52
CA LYS A 27 4.01 2.24 11.37
C LYS A 27 4.36 0.84 10.93
N PHE A 28 5.65 0.55 10.91
CA PHE A 28 6.16 -0.78 10.60
C PHE A 28 5.64 -1.79 11.63
N LEU A 29 5.12 -2.91 11.14
CA LEU A 29 4.60 -4.00 11.96
C LEU A 29 5.49 -5.24 11.87
N TYR A 30 5.87 -5.63 10.65
CA TYR A 30 6.47 -6.94 10.39
C TYR A 30 7.25 -6.94 9.06
N THR A 31 8.29 -7.77 9.00
CA THR A 31 9.02 -8.12 7.77
C THR A 31 9.14 -9.64 7.67
N SER A 32 9.05 -10.16 6.46
CA SER A 32 9.21 -11.60 6.20
C SER A 32 10.65 -12.07 6.20
N ASP A 33 11.63 -11.16 6.13
CA ASP A 33 13.05 -11.49 6.21
C ASP A 33 13.54 -11.32 7.65
N PRO A 34 13.89 -12.41 8.36
CA PRO A 34 14.35 -12.32 9.74
C PRO A 34 15.68 -11.57 9.91
N HIS A 35 16.40 -11.29 8.81
CA HIS A 35 17.64 -10.50 8.81
C HIS A 35 17.43 -9.05 8.37
N ASP A 36 16.21 -8.64 8.05
CA ASP A 36 15.88 -7.26 7.72
C ASP A 36 15.72 -6.45 9.02
N ASN A 37 16.81 -5.82 9.43
CA ASN A 37 16.92 -5.01 10.64
C ASN A 37 16.81 -3.50 10.36
N ALA A 38 16.31 -3.12 9.18
CA ALA A 38 16.16 -1.71 8.81
C ALA A 38 15.08 -0.98 9.62
N PHE A 39 14.12 -1.72 10.19
CA PHE A 39 13.01 -1.17 10.97
C PHE A 39 12.75 -1.99 12.24
N THR A 40 12.39 -1.30 13.30
CA THR A 40 11.81 -1.86 14.52
C THR A 40 10.30 -1.66 14.50
N LYS A 41 9.55 -2.61 15.08
CA LYS A 41 8.08 -2.51 15.18
C LYS A 41 7.67 -1.19 15.84
N GLY A 42 6.83 -0.42 15.15
CA GLY A 42 6.39 0.91 15.57
C GLY A 42 7.12 2.07 14.88
N ASP A 43 8.21 1.80 14.13
CA ASP A 43 8.92 2.85 13.40
C ASP A 43 8.02 3.50 12.35
N PRO A 44 8.08 4.83 12.17
CA PRO A 44 7.28 5.53 11.18
C PRO A 44 7.74 5.19 9.76
N ALA A 45 6.79 5.11 8.85
CA ALA A 45 7.05 4.95 7.42
C ALA A 45 6.82 6.26 6.64
N ALA A 46 7.06 6.22 5.33
CA ALA A 46 6.68 7.31 4.44
C ALA A 46 5.16 7.51 4.42
N ASP A 47 4.73 8.76 4.27
CA ASP A 47 3.34 9.08 3.98
C ASP A 47 3.09 8.95 2.48
N TYR A 48 1.95 8.37 2.11
CA TYR A 48 1.56 8.20 0.71
C TYR A 48 0.22 8.86 0.44
N LYS A 49 0.06 9.41 -0.76
CA LYS A 49 -1.25 9.81 -1.27
C LYS A 49 -1.64 8.93 -2.43
N TYR A 50 -2.69 8.13 -2.23
CA TYR A 50 -3.26 7.25 -3.25
C TYR A 50 -4.50 7.88 -3.88
N LYS A 51 -4.64 7.75 -5.20
CA LYS A 51 -5.86 8.06 -5.94
C LYS A 51 -6.36 6.79 -6.62
N PHE A 52 -7.57 6.36 -6.27
CA PHE A 52 -8.28 5.28 -6.95
C PHE A 52 -9.38 5.85 -7.85
N TYR A 53 -9.48 5.33 -9.07
CA TYR A 53 -10.40 5.83 -10.10
C TYR A 53 -10.71 4.74 -11.13
N ASP A 54 -11.76 4.96 -11.92
CA ASP A 54 -12.26 4.05 -12.95
C ASP A 54 -12.51 2.63 -12.42
N GLN A 55 -13.13 2.50 -11.23
CA GLN A 55 -13.48 1.20 -10.68
C GLN A 55 -14.65 0.59 -11.46
N GLN A 56 -14.42 -0.60 -12.03
CA GLN A 56 -15.40 -1.38 -12.78
C GLN A 56 -15.41 -2.82 -12.24
N GLY A 57 -16.34 -3.10 -11.33
CA GLY A 57 -16.39 -4.36 -10.59
C GLY A 57 -15.13 -4.57 -9.76
N VAL A 58 -14.38 -5.64 -10.05
CA VAL A 58 -13.12 -6.00 -9.36
C VAL A 58 -11.87 -5.37 -9.99
N LYS A 59 -12.03 -4.52 -11.02
CA LYS A 59 -10.91 -3.80 -11.65
C LYS A 59 -10.94 -2.35 -11.19
N VAL A 60 -9.79 -1.79 -10.84
CA VAL A 60 -9.64 -0.38 -10.46
C VAL A 60 -8.28 0.13 -10.93
N LYS A 61 -8.18 1.43 -11.23
CA LYS A 61 -6.89 2.08 -11.50
C LYS A 61 -6.42 2.83 -10.27
N SER A 62 -5.11 2.89 -10.11
CA SER A 62 -4.48 3.67 -9.05
C SER A 62 -3.36 4.54 -9.58
N ASN A 63 -3.17 5.68 -8.90
CA ASN A 63 -1.93 6.43 -8.90
C ASN A 63 -1.50 6.65 -7.45
N TYR A 64 -0.20 6.80 -7.19
CA TYR A 64 0.28 7.23 -5.87
C TYR A 64 1.42 8.23 -5.96
N LYS A 65 1.59 9.02 -4.90
CA LYS A 65 2.75 9.88 -4.64
C LYS A 65 3.28 9.59 -3.24
N ALA A 66 4.59 9.33 -3.11
CA ALA A 66 5.24 9.41 -1.80
C ALA A 66 5.41 10.89 -1.41
N LEU A 67 5.08 11.25 -0.16
CA LEU A 67 5.16 12.63 0.34
C LEU A 67 6.44 12.90 1.13
N LYS A 68 7.16 11.84 1.53
CA LYS A 68 8.48 11.89 2.18
C LYS A 68 9.49 11.17 1.29
N PHE A 69 10.75 11.62 1.36
CA PHE A 69 11.95 11.14 0.64
C PHE A 69 12.46 11.96 -0.56
N GLY A 70 11.96 13.16 -0.86
CA GLY A 70 12.61 14.08 -1.83
C GLY A 70 12.73 13.54 -3.27
N VAL A 71 12.24 12.34 -3.52
CA VAL A 71 12.14 11.64 -4.79
C VAL A 71 10.65 11.36 -4.98
N PHE A 72 10.12 11.81 -6.11
CA PHE A 72 8.73 11.61 -6.49
C PHE A 72 8.54 10.16 -6.92
N ASP A 73 8.46 9.24 -5.95
CA ASP A 73 7.89 7.92 -6.19
C ASP A 73 6.45 8.14 -6.65
N THR A 74 6.28 8.08 -7.97
CA THR A 74 5.04 8.34 -8.69
C THR A 74 4.77 7.14 -9.59
N ALA A 75 3.69 6.42 -9.32
CA ALA A 75 3.15 5.45 -10.27
C ALA A 75 1.87 6.02 -10.87
N THR A 76 1.74 5.94 -12.20
CA THR A 76 0.52 6.33 -12.91
C THR A 76 -0.04 5.14 -13.67
N GLY A 77 -1.36 4.97 -13.62
CA GLY A 77 -2.09 4.00 -14.45
C GLY A 77 -1.87 2.54 -14.06
N SER A 78 -1.54 2.26 -12.79
CA SER A 78 -1.32 0.89 -12.34
C SER A 78 -2.64 0.14 -12.25
N GLY A 79 -2.70 -1.00 -12.94
CA GLY A 79 -3.86 -1.88 -12.91
C GLY A 79 -3.94 -2.56 -11.54
N ALA A 80 -5.10 -2.45 -10.89
CA ALA A 80 -5.35 -3.10 -9.63
C ALA A 80 -6.54 -4.06 -9.70
N ILE A 81 -6.43 -5.13 -8.95
CA ILE A 81 -7.56 -6.02 -8.66
C ILE A 81 -8.01 -5.70 -7.23
N ILE A 82 -9.31 -5.51 -7.05
CA ILE A 82 -9.94 -5.29 -5.76
C ILE A 82 -10.86 -6.46 -5.42
N SER A 83 -10.72 -6.97 -4.19
CA SER A 83 -11.60 -7.98 -3.59
C SER A 83 -12.27 -7.43 -2.34
N GLY A 84 -13.39 -8.01 -1.95
CA GLY A 84 -14.08 -7.61 -0.72
C GLY A 84 -15.58 -7.86 -0.73
N SER A 85 -16.22 -7.40 0.34
CA SER A 85 -17.67 -7.47 0.54
C SER A 85 -18.13 -6.39 1.52
N GLY A 86 -19.32 -5.84 1.27
CA GLY A 86 -19.87 -4.74 2.07
C GLY A 86 -18.97 -3.52 1.97
N ASN A 87 -18.48 -3.03 3.10
CA ASN A 87 -17.54 -1.92 3.17
C ASN A 87 -16.07 -2.35 3.34
N LYS A 88 -15.78 -3.65 3.36
CA LYS A 88 -14.41 -4.16 3.55
C LYS A 88 -13.79 -4.51 2.20
N PHE A 89 -12.51 -4.19 2.02
CA PHE A 89 -11.83 -4.40 0.76
C PHE A 89 -10.35 -4.70 0.91
N THR A 90 -9.78 -5.30 -0.13
CA THR A 90 -8.34 -5.43 -0.34
C THR A 90 -8.03 -5.13 -1.80
N VAL A 91 -7.09 -4.22 -2.06
CA VAL A 91 -6.59 -3.90 -3.39
C VAL A 91 -5.18 -4.45 -3.54
N PHE A 92 -4.93 -5.10 -4.67
CA PHE A 92 -3.62 -5.57 -5.11
C PHE A 92 -3.15 -4.69 -6.26
N LEU A 93 -2.01 -4.04 -6.08
CA LEU A 93 -1.44 -3.06 -6.98
C LEU A 93 -0.08 -3.57 -7.46
N ASN A 94 0.27 -3.29 -8.71
CA ASN A 94 1.59 -3.59 -9.26
C ASN A 94 2.16 -2.30 -9.85
N HIS A 95 3.34 -1.88 -9.41
CA HIS A 95 3.97 -0.65 -9.87
C HIS A 95 5.39 -0.90 -10.37
N ALA A 96 5.76 -0.15 -11.41
CA ALA A 96 7.16 0.16 -11.68
C ALA A 96 7.50 1.40 -10.84
N ALA A 97 8.45 1.27 -9.91
CA ALA A 97 8.79 2.25 -8.90
C ALA A 97 10.27 2.67 -8.97
N ASN A 98 10.63 3.72 -8.22
CA ASN A 98 12.01 4.16 -8.05
C ASN A 98 12.28 4.49 -6.57
N THR A 99 12.51 3.44 -5.78
CA THR A 99 12.73 3.57 -4.33
C THR A 99 14.19 3.91 -4.04
N GLU A 100 14.46 5.04 -3.39
CA GLU A 100 15.82 5.50 -3.02
C GLU A 100 16.83 5.54 -4.19
N GLY A 101 16.36 5.85 -5.40
CA GLY A 101 17.19 5.88 -6.62
C GLY A 101 17.40 4.51 -7.26
N VAL A 102 16.82 3.44 -6.72
CA VAL A 102 16.83 2.09 -7.28
C VAL A 102 15.59 1.88 -8.11
N LYS A 103 15.74 1.53 -9.38
CA LYS A 103 14.62 1.11 -10.23
C LYS A 103 14.14 -0.28 -9.79
N ASN A 104 12.86 -0.42 -9.54
CA ASN A 104 12.26 -1.67 -9.04
C ASN A 104 10.83 -1.88 -9.56
N ASN A 105 10.35 -3.12 -9.44
CA ASN A 105 8.93 -3.44 -9.52
C ASN A 105 8.45 -3.87 -8.14
N ASP A 106 7.29 -3.40 -7.73
CA ASP A 106 6.68 -3.76 -6.46
C ASP A 106 5.23 -4.21 -6.61
N VAL A 107 4.82 -5.01 -5.62
CA VAL A 107 3.41 -5.31 -5.38
C VAL A 107 3.03 -4.69 -4.06
N THR A 108 1.99 -3.86 -4.10
CA THR A 108 1.41 -3.23 -2.93
C THR A 108 0.03 -3.81 -2.65
N LEU A 109 -0.24 -4.09 -1.38
CA LEU A 109 -1.56 -4.52 -0.92
C LEU A 109 -2.08 -3.48 0.08
N ILE A 110 -3.28 -2.94 -0.20
CA ILE A 110 -3.97 -2.01 0.69
C ILE A 110 -5.30 -2.63 1.11
N SER A 111 -5.49 -2.81 2.40
CA SER A 111 -6.67 -3.46 2.96
C SER A 111 -7.28 -2.64 4.09
N GLY A 112 -8.59 -2.70 4.23
CA GLY A 112 -9.29 -2.03 5.32
C GLY A 112 -10.81 -2.00 5.14
N GLU A 113 -11.43 -1.11 5.91
CA GLU A 113 -12.86 -0.87 5.93
C GLU A 113 -13.15 0.57 5.47
N LEU A 114 -13.87 0.73 4.37
CA LEU A 114 -14.26 2.03 3.85
C LEU A 114 -15.34 2.67 4.74
N THR A 115 -15.11 3.93 5.10
CA THR A 115 -16.07 4.80 5.79
C THR A 115 -16.27 6.10 5.01
N SER A 116 -17.19 6.95 5.45
CA SER A 116 -17.37 8.28 4.83
C SER A 116 -16.16 9.20 5.03
N GLN A 117 -15.39 9.00 6.11
CA GLN A 117 -14.19 9.78 6.41
C GLN A 117 -12.94 9.25 5.71
N GLY A 118 -12.87 7.97 5.38
CA GLY A 118 -11.65 7.38 4.84
C GLY A 118 -11.58 5.86 4.94
N ILE A 119 -10.38 5.33 5.15
CA ILE A 119 -10.13 3.88 5.29
C ILE A 119 -9.80 3.59 6.74
N LYS A 120 -10.69 2.87 7.42
CA LYS A 120 -10.50 2.41 8.80
C LYS A 120 -9.67 1.13 8.85
N ASN A 121 -8.86 0.99 9.89
CA ASN A 121 -8.03 -0.19 10.16
C ASN A 121 -7.13 -0.56 8.97
N LEU A 122 -6.49 0.44 8.36
CA LEU A 122 -5.71 0.26 7.15
C LEU A 122 -4.47 -0.61 7.42
N VAL A 123 -4.27 -1.60 6.54
CA VAL A 123 -3.05 -2.38 6.40
C VAL A 123 -2.44 -2.10 5.04
N TYR A 124 -1.15 -1.79 5.03
CA TYR A 124 -0.34 -1.56 3.84
C TYR A 124 0.79 -2.58 3.79
N VAL A 125 0.92 -3.31 2.69
CA VAL A 125 2.00 -4.28 2.48
C VAL A 125 2.78 -3.89 1.24
N LEU A 126 4.10 -3.89 1.34
CA LEU A 126 5.02 -3.66 0.23
C LEU A 126 5.88 -4.89 0.00
N THR A 127 5.93 -5.36 -1.25
CA THR A 127 6.80 -6.46 -1.68
C THR A 127 7.58 -6.03 -2.91
N VAL A 128 8.92 -6.08 -2.86
CA VAL A 128 9.74 -5.86 -4.06
C VAL A 128 9.80 -7.17 -4.85
N THR A 129 9.39 -7.14 -6.11
CA THR A 129 9.37 -8.33 -6.99
C THR A 129 10.58 -8.39 -7.91
N GLN A 130 11.15 -7.23 -8.28
CA GLN A 130 12.35 -7.11 -9.10
C GLN A 130 13.08 -5.81 -8.74
N LYS A 131 14.42 -5.76 -8.84
CA LYS A 131 15.20 -4.53 -8.61
C LYS A 131 16.55 -4.56 -9.35
N GLU A 132 17.03 -3.37 -9.72
CA GLU A 132 18.38 -3.13 -10.24
C GLU A 132 19.25 -2.52 -9.11
N ASP A 133 19.66 -3.34 -8.14
CA ASP A 133 20.26 -2.87 -6.88
C ASP A 133 21.55 -3.61 -6.52
N SER A 134 22.67 -3.21 -7.15
CA SER A 134 23.98 -3.82 -6.90
C SER A 134 24.51 -3.60 -5.47
N ASN A 135 23.99 -2.58 -4.77
CA ASN A 135 24.50 -2.13 -3.47
C ASN A 135 23.61 -2.58 -2.30
N ASN A 136 22.55 -3.35 -2.57
CA ASN A 136 21.57 -3.79 -1.57
C ASN A 136 20.98 -2.63 -0.74
N LYS A 137 20.67 -1.50 -1.39
CA LYS A 137 20.09 -0.32 -0.73
C LYS A 137 18.67 -0.57 -0.22
N ILE A 138 17.85 -1.25 -1.02
CA ILE A 138 16.46 -1.53 -0.68
C ILE A 138 16.28 -3.00 -0.28
N MET A 139 15.11 -3.33 0.26
CA MET A 139 14.78 -4.69 0.68
C MET A 139 15.02 -5.75 -0.41
N LYS A 140 15.23 -7.00 0.00
CA LYS A 140 15.46 -8.13 -0.93
C LYS A 140 14.20 -8.42 -1.75
N VAL A 141 14.41 -8.96 -2.95
CA VAL A 141 13.32 -9.46 -3.80
C VAL A 141 12.59 -10.59 -3.07
N GLY A 142 11.26 -10.56 -3.09
CA GLY A 142 10.40 -11.55 -2.46
C GLY A 142 10.17 -11.33 -0.96
N THR A 143 10.89 -10.39 -0.33
CA THR A 143 10.57 -9.94 1.04
C THR A 143 9.33 -9.07 1.02
N TYR A 144 8.46 -9.22 2.01
CA TYR A 144 7.35 -8.30 2.24
C TYR A 144 7.46 -7.61 3.60
N ARG A 145 7.09 -6.33 3.64
CA ARG A 145 6.97 -5.53 4.86
C ARG A 145 5.51 -5.11 5.05
N ILE A 146 5.02 -5.26 6.27
CA ILE A 146 3.65 -4.90 6.67
C ILE A 146 3.72 -3.63 7.51
N PHE A 147 2.84 -2.70 7.20
CA PHE A 147 2.63 -1.45 7.91
C PHE A 147 1.16 -1.33 8.28
N THR A 148 0.89 -0.76 9.45
CA THR A 148 -0.48 -0.48 9.89
C THR A 148 -0.64 0.99 10.19
N HIS A 149 -1.82 1.52 9.90
CA HIS A 149 -2.18 2.87 10.29
C HIS A 149 -2.51 2.88 11.79
N TYR A 150 -1.73 3.62 12.59
CA TYR A 150 -1.91 3.63 14.05
C TYR A 150 -3.07 4.51 14.49
N GLU A 151 -3.46 5.49 13.68
CA GLU A 151 -4.75 6.15 13.90
C GLU A 151 -5.87 5.29 13.33
N SER A 152 -7.09 5.46 13.83
CA SER A 152 -8.20 4.61 13.43
C SER A 152 -8.55 4.72 11.94
N ILE A 153 -8.26 5.85 11.27
CA ILE A 153 -8.73 6.15 9.90
C ILE A 153 -7.67 6.92 9.08
N ALA A 154 -7.28 6.37 7.93
CA ALA A 154 -6.55 7.07 6.86
C ALA A 154 -7.53 7.97 6.08
N GLN A 155 -7.30 9.28 6.08
CA GLN A 155 -8.33 10.26 5.72
C GLN A 155 -8.55 10.38 4.20
N LYS A 156 -9.82 10.52 3.79
CA LYS A 156 -10.18 10.92 2.44
C LYS A 156 -9.83 12.39 2.21
N GLN A 157 -9.26 12.69 1.05
CA GLN A 157 -8.80 14.02 0.67
C GLN A 157 -9.59 14.55 -0.53
N THR A 158 -9.65 15.87 -0.66
CA THR A 158 -10.30 16.55 -1.79
C THR A 158 -9.33 16.86 -2.93
N ALA A 159 -8.02 16.83 -2.68
CA ALA A 159 -6.97 17.21 -3.63
C ALA A 159 -5.81 16.20 -3.71
N TYR A 160 -5.36 15.93 -4.95
CA TYR A 160 -4.33 14.94 -5.27
C TYR A 160 -2.91 15.52 -5.37
#